data_AF-A0AAV4DRV3-F1
#
_entry.id   AF-A0AAV4DRV3-F1
#
_cell.length_a   1.000
_cell.length_b   1.000
_cell.length_c   1.000
_cell.angle_alpha   90.00
_cell.angle_beta   90.00
_cell.angle_gamma   90.00
#
_symmetry.space_group_name_H-M   'P 1'
#
loop_
_entity.id
_entity.type
_entity.pdbx_description
1 polymer ?
#
loop_
_entity_poly.entity_id
_entity_poly.type
_entity_poly.pdbx_seq_one_letter_code
_entity_poly.pdbx_strand_id
1 'polypeptide(L)' 'MATNVRGLVMYSLSPYEQKAFAGAISKGVPNMFRRFRGQVFRVVPPFIGGYLIYQWAQEEHHRLMRKNPEEFVNDE' A
#
# COMPACT_ATOMS: atom_id res chain seq x y z
N MET A 1 -5.35 34.22 1.26
CA MET A 1 -4.44 35.18 1.91
C MET A 1 -3.11 35.14 1.19
N ALA A 2 -2.78 36.16 0.40
CA ALA A 2 -1.41 36.31 -0.10
C ALA A 2 -0.56 36.82 1.06
N THR A 3 0.32 35.98 1.59
CA THR A 3 1.22 36.32 2.69
C THR A 3 2.27 37.33 2.22
N ASN A 4 2.62 38.31 3.05
CA ASN A 4 3.65 39.30 2.73
C ASN A 4 5.05 38.65 2.84
N VAL A 5 5.60 38.20 1.71
CA VAL A 5 6.96 37.66 1.61
C VAL A 5 7.86 38.74 1.00
N ARG A 6 8.94 39.11 1.71
CA ARG A 6 9.91 40.13 1.27
C ARG A 6 11.30 39.50 1.12
N GLY A 7 12.04 39.89 0.08
CA GLY A 7 13.45 39.52 -0.09
C GLY A 7 13.75 38.13 -0.67
N LEU A 8 12.77 37.42 -1.21
CA LEU A 8 13.00 36.12 -1.87
C LEU A 8 13.33 36.32 -3.36
N VAL A 9 14.51 35.87 -3.80
CA VAL A 9 14.89 35.85 -5.23
C VAL A 9 14.84 34.40 -5.72
N MET A 10 14.12 34.15 -6.80
CA MET A 10 13.91 32.82 -7.38
C MET A 10 14.48 32.78 -8.80
N TYR A 11 15.14 31.67 -9.14
CA TYR A 11 15.70 31.45 -10.47
C TYR A 11 15.01 30.25 -11.13
N SER A 12 14.81 30.33 -12.44
CA SER A 12 14.22 29.26 -13.26
C SER A 12 14.91 29.20 -14.62
N LEU A 13 15.02 27.99 -15.18
CA LEU A 13 15.53 27.74 -16.53
C LEU A 13 14.38 27.52 -17.51
N SER A 14 14.58 27.83 -18.79
CA SER A 14 13.59 27.53 -19.83
C SER A 14 13.31 26.02 -19.90
N PRO A 15 12.05 25.57 -20.07
CA PRO A 15 11.73 24.14 -20.19
C PRO A 15 12.48 23.45 -21.34
N TYR A 16 12.76 24.18 -22.43
CA TYR A 16 13.50 23.68 -23.59
C TYR A 16 15.00 23.45 -23.31
N GLU A 17 15.52 24.02 -22.23
CA GLU A 17 16.92 23.86 -21.78
C GLU A 17 17.07 22.78 -20.70
N GLN A 18 15.94 22.28 -20.17
CA GLN A 18 15.91 21.26 -19.13
C GLN A 18 15.70 19.86 -19.71
N LYS A 19 16.24 18.85 -19.02
CA LYS A 19 15.95 17.45 -19.32
C LYS A 19 14.70 17.01 -18.55
N ALA A 20 13.65 16.60 -19.24
CA ALA A 20 12.37 16.21 -18.63
C ALA A 20 12.51 15.08 -17.57
N PHE A 21 13.43 14.14 -17.78
CA PHE A 21 13.66 12.99 -16.88
C PHE A 21 15.04 13.02 -16.20
N ALA A 22 15.57 14.22 -15.94
CA ALA A 22 16.83 14.39 -15.24
C ALA A 22 16.85 13.59 -13.91
N GLY A 23 17.81 12.68 -13.77
CA GLY A 23 17.97 11.91 -12.53
C GLY A 23 16.86 10.91 -12.22
N ALA A 24 16.01 10.55 -13.18
CA ALA A 24 14.89 9.63 -12.96
C ALA A 24 15.32 8.29 -12.35
N ILE A 25 16.43 7.71 -12.82
CA ILE A 25 16.96 6.45 -12.29
C ILE A 25 17.87 6.71 -11.08
N SER A 26 18.90 7.54 -11.24
CA SER A 26 19.93 7.74 -10.20
C SER A 26 19.44 8.39 -8.91
N LYS A 27 18.41 9.24 -8.99
CA LYS A 27 17.79 9.91 -7.82
C LYS A 27 16.34 9.51 -7.62
N GLY A 28 15.58 9.32 -8.70
CA GLY A 28 14.16 8.98 -8.63
C GLY A 28 13.91 7.62 -8.00
N VAL A 29 14.61 6.55 -8.43
CA VAL A 29 14.43 5.20 -7.86
C VAL A 29 14.81 5.12 -6.38
N PRO A 30 15.99 5.63 -5.93
CA PRO A 30 16.31 5.66 -4.50
C PRO A 30 15.30 6.47 -3.68
N ASN A 31 14.82 7.61 -4.21
CA ASN A 31 13.83 8.42 -3.50
C ASN A 31 12.44 7.75 -3.45
N MET A 32 12.05 7.04 -4.51
CA MET A 32 10.84 6.22 -4.53
C MET A 32 10.91 5.13 -3.45
N PHE A 33 12.03 4.40 -3.37
CA PHE A 33 12.21 3.38 -2.34
C PHE A 33 12.20 3.98 -0.91
N ARG A 34 12.86 5.13 -0.71
CA ARG A 34 12.80 5.86 0.56
C ARG A 34 11.36 6.21 0.95
N ARG A 35 10.54 6.68 0.00
CA ARG A 35 9.12 6.99 0.22
C ARG A 35 8.31 5.75 0.53
N PHE A 36 8.52 4.65 -0.22
CA PHE A 36 7.86 3.37 0.03
C PHE A 36 8.15 2.84 1.43
N ARG A 37 9.43 2.78 1.82
CA ARG A 37 9.85 2.33 3.15
C ARG A 37 9.23 3.15 4.29
N GLY A 38 9.04 4.46 4.09
CA GLY A 38 8.41 5.33 5.08
C GLY A 38 6.91 5.08 5.30
N GLN A 39 6.23 4.40 4.38
CA GLN A 39 4.79 4.16 4.42
C GLN A 39 4.41 2.70 4.58
N VAL A 40 5.28 1.77 4.20
CA VAL A 40 4.99 0.33 4.15
C VAL A 40 4.45 -0.20 5.48
N PHE A 41 5.05 0.18 6.62
CA PHE A 41 4.60 -0.28 7.94
C PHE A 41 3.31 0.36 8.43
N ARG A 42 2.86 1.45 7.82
CA ARG A 42 1.58 2.07 8.15
C ARG A 42 0.44 1.43 7.35
N VAL A 43 0.73 1.05 6.11
CA VAL A 43 -0.27 0.60 5.15
C VAL A 43 -0.39 -0.92 5.14
N VAL A 44 0.71 -1.66 5.18
CA VAL A 44 0.72 -3.12 5.00
C VAL A 44 0.07 -3.89 6.16
N PRO A 45 0.29 -3.58 7.45
CA PRO A 45 -0.29 -4.36 8.55
C PRO A 45 -1.82 -4.52 8.52
N PRO A 46 -2.64 -3.46 8.32
CA PRO A 46 -4.09 -3.64 8.25
C PRO A 46 -4.53 -4.46 7.02
N PHE A 47 -3.81 -4.37 5.89
CA PHE A 47 -4.10 -5.21 4.72
C PHE A 47 -3.79 -6.68 4.98
N ILE A 48 -2.68 -6.99 5.64
CA ILE A 48 -2.36 -8.36 6.07
C ILE A 48 -3.46 -8.87 7.02
N GLY A 49 -3.83 -8.09 8.02
CA GLY A 49 -4.90 -8.45 8.97
C GLY A 49 -6.22 -8.75 8.26
N GLY A 50 -6.63 -7.89 7.33
CA GLY A 50 -7.84 -8.10 6.54
C GLY A 50 -7.77 -9.37 5.67
N TYR A 51 -6.63 -9.64 5.06
CA TYR A 51 -6.43 -10.84 4.26
C TYR A 51 -6.50 -12.13 5.09
N LEU A 52 -5.91 -12.14 6.29
CA LEU A 52 -5.97 -13.29 7.19
C LEU A 52 -7.40 -13.57 7.66
N ILE A 53 -8.17 -12.52 8.00
CA ILE A 53 -9.59 -12.66 8.36
C ILE A 53 -10.40 -13.22 7.19
N TYR A 54 -10.16 -12.71 5.99
CA TYR A 54 -10.81 -13.21 4.78
C TYR A 54 -10.53 -14.70 4.55
N GLN A 55 -9.26 -15.11 4.65
CA GLN A 55 -8.87 -16.51 4.47
C GLN A 55 -9.54 -17.42 5.51
N TRP A 56 -9.47 -17.04 6.79
CA TRP A 56 -10.11 -17.77 7.88
C TRP A 56 -11.62 -17.92 7.66
N ALA A 57 -12.30 -16.83 7.28
CA ALA A 57 -13.75 -16.86 7.06
C ALA A 57 -14.15 -17.81 5.93
N GLN A 58 -13.36 -17.87 4.86
CA GLN A 58 -13.63 -18.79 3.74
C GLN A 58 -13.39 -20.26 4.11
N GLU A 59 -12.29 -20.55 4.80
CA GLU A 59 -11.98 -21.90 5.27
C GLU A 59 -13.04 -22.40 6.26
N GLU A 60 -13.44 -21.56 7.21
CA GLU A 60 -14.45 -21.90 8.20
C GLU A 60 -15.83 -22.09 7.55
N HIS A 61 -16.21 -21.24 6.61
CA HIS A 61 -17.44 -21.41 5.84
C HIS A 61 -17.45 -22.76 5.08
N HIS A 62 -16.35 -23.11 4.42
CA HIS A 62 -16.22 -24.42 3.76
C HIS A 62 -16.27 -25.60 4.73
N ARG A 63 -15.69 -25.46 5.93
CA ARG A 63 -15.73 -26.47 6.99
C ARG A 63 -17.16 -26.72 7.47
N LEU A 64 -17.91 -25.65 7.75
CA LEU A 64 -19.28 -25.71 8.24
C LEU A 64 -20.28 -26.21 7.18
N MET A 65 -19.99 -26.03 5.90
CA MET A 65 -20.81 -26.59 4.81
C MET A 65 -20.63 -28.10 4.63
N ARG A 66 -19.60 -28.71 5.23
CA ARG A 66 -19.41 -30.17 5.20
C ARG A 66 -20.27 -30.82 6.29
N LYS A 67 -20.96 -31.90 5.93
CA LYS A 67 -21.70 -32.73 6.89
C LYS A 67 -20.72 -33.37 7.88
N ASN A 68 -21.07 -33.41 9.16
CA ASN A 68 -20.28 -34.11 10.18
C ASN A 68 -20.66 -35.61 10.20
N PRO A 69 -19.74 -36.54 9.91
CA PRO A 69 -20.02 -37.98 9.98
C PRO A 69 -20.51 -38.47 11.35
N GLU A 70 -20.09 -37.80 12.44
CA GLU A 70 -20.46 -38.17 13.81
C GLU A 70 -21.96 -38.01 14.11
N GLU A 71 -22.64 -37.13 13.38
CA GLU A 71 -24.09 -36.91 13.54
C GLU A 71 -24.93 -38.10 13.07
N PHE A 72 -24.38 -38.98 12.22
CA PHE A 72 -25.10 -40.12 11.63
C PHE A 72 -24.77 -41.46 12.30
N VAL A 73 -23.99 -41.47 13.40
CA VAL A 73 -23.54 -42.70 14.05
C VAL A 73 -24.64 -43.37 14.88
N ASN A 74 -25.59 -42.60 15.40
CA ASN A 74 -26.69 -43.07 16.25
C ASN A 74 -28.08 -42.81 15.62
N ASP A 75 -28.12 -42.59 14.31
CA ASP A 75 -29.36 -42.36 13.55
C ASP A 75 -29.88 -43.75 13.11
N GLU A 76 -30.76 -44.34 13.93
CA GLU A 76 -31.57 -45.54 13.61
C GLU A 76 -32.96 -45.15 13.11
#